data_AF-A0ABD0STH6-F1
#
_entry.id   AF-A0ABD0STH6-F1
#
_cell.length_a   1.000
_cell.length_b   1.000
_cell.length_c   1.000
_cell.angle_alpha   90.00
_cell.angle_beta   90.00
_cell.angle_gamma   90.00
#
_symmetry.space_group_name_H-M   'P 1'
#
loop_
_entity.id
_entity.type
_entity.pdbx_description
1 polymer ?
#
loop_
_entity_poly.entity_id
_entity_poly.type
_entity_poly.pdbx_seq_one_letter_code
_entity_poly.pdbx_strand_id
1 'polypeptide(L)'
;MLFLPTTKEGLLVWGYFKMLSLSMFAYLLIEDLTRILAYQSRNVPSVLIIFICLVMIDIIFNIMFIVAGHMKHQQLFKMYFYYSLVFLGTFVVGYVILLGTYFYTFKGMPAYMFLWLTLDTLYIAVPIVMVQIYVTLLVRSETRKLDNNSNFQFVNTAAEATCSMDLNNIETSEETE
;
A
#
# COMPACT_ATOMS: atom_id res chain seq x y z
N MET A 1 -9.31 28.04 -0.56
CA MET A 1 -7.88 27.68 -0.70
C MET A 1 -7.57 26.67 0.41
N LEU A 2 -7.88 25.39 0.18
CA LEU A 2 -7.72 24.32 1.17
C LEU A 2 -6.41 23.59 0.84
N PHE A 3 -5.42 23.78 1.69
CA PHE A 3 -4.17 23.04 1.68
C PHE A 3 -4.51 21.56 1.94
N LEU A 4 -4.65 20.76 0.89
CA LEU A 4 -4.53 19.31 1.02
C LEU A 4 -3.04 19.04 1.25
N PRO A 5 -2.61 18.63 2.45
CA PRO A 5 -1.25 18.17 2.62
C PRO A 5 -1.01 17.03 1.63
N THR A 6 0.06 17.20 0.89
CA THR A 6 0.68 16.28 -0.06
C THR A 6 0.32 14.82 0.24
N THR A 7 -0.39 14.16 -0.69
CA THR A 7 -0.85 12.76 -0.62
C THR A 7 0.19 11.73 -0.16
N LYS A 8 1.48 12.09 -0.22
CA LYS A 8 2.62 11.31 0.25
C LYS A 8 2.72 11.20 1.78
N GLU A 9 2.49 12.28 2.51
CA GLU A 9 2.65 12.29 3.97
C GLU A 9 1.54 11.46 4.63
N GLY A 10 0.32 11.56 4.12
CA GLY A 10 -0.80 10.71 4.56
C GLY A 10 -0.56 9.22 4.28
N LEU A 11 0.05 8.88 3.14
CA LEU A 11 0.43 7.50 2.80
C LEU A 11 1.43 6.94 3.81
N LEU A 12 2.44 7.74 4.15
CA LEU A 12 3.56 7.35 4.99
C LEU A 12 3.06 7.14 6.43
N VAL A 13 2.31 8.10 6.97
CA VAL A 13 1.66 8.00 8.30
C VAL A 13 0.76 6.76 8.37
N TRP A 14 -0.02 6.49 7.32
CA TRP A 14 -0.88 5.32 7.28
C TRP A 14 -0.09 4.00 7.23
N GLY A 15 1.00 3.94 6.47
CA GLY A 15 1.90 2.79 6.43
C GLY A 15 2.51 2.48 7.81
N TYR A 16 2.91 3.52 8.55
CA TYR A 16 3.38 3.38 9.93
C TYR A 16 2.28 2.89 10.88
N PHE A 17 1.06 3.42 10.75
CA PHE A 17 -0.06 2.95 11.56
C PHE A 17 -0.39 1.47 11.29
N LYS A 18 -0.39 1.06 10.01
CA LYS A 18 -0.59 -0.34 9.62
C LYS A 18 0.53 -1.24 10.17
N MET A 19 1.79 -0.81 10.11
CA MET A 19 2.91 -1.54 10.70
C MET A 19 2.75 -1.73 12.21
N LEU A 20 2.35 -0.68 12.93
CA LEU A 20 2.11 -0.76 14.37
C LEU A 20 0.99 -1.77 14.69
N SER A 21 -0.12 -1.70 13.94
CA SER A 21 -1.24 -2.62 14.08
C SER A 21 -0.84 -4.07 13.79
N LEU A 22 -0.07 -4.31 12.71
CA LEU A 22 0.42 -5.65 12.37
C LEU A 22 1.42 -6.19 13.39
N SER A 23 2.27 -5.32 13.94
CA SER A 23 3.22 -5.71 14.97
C SER A 23 2.51 -6.15 16.26
N MET A 24 1.46 -5.43 16.69
CA MET A 24 0.63 -5.87 17.81
C MET A 24 -0.07 -7.20 17.52
N PHE A 25 -0.62 -7.36 16.31
CA PHE A 25 -1.27 -8.61 15.92
C PHE A 25 -0.30 -9.80 15.89
N ALA A 26 0.91 -9.61 15.37
CA ALA A 26 1.96 -10.62 15.37
C ALA A 26 2.38 -11.02 16.79
N TYR A 27 2.47 -10.05 17.72
CA TYR A 27 2.75 -10.33 19.12
C TYR A 27 1.68 -11.23 19.74
N LEU A 28 0.40 -10.93 19.52
CA LEU A 28 -0.71 -11.75 20.02
C LEU A 28 -0.66 -13.18 19.45
N LEU A 29 -0.36 -13.34 18.16
CA LEU A 29 -0.22 -14.68 17.55
C LEU A 29 0.94 -15.48 18.13
N ILE A 30 2.07 -14.84 18.43
CA ILE A 30 3.21 -15.48 19.08
C ILE A 30 2.85 -15.88 20.52
N GLU A 31 2.13 -15.03 21.24
CA GLU A 31 1.64 -15.35 22.58
C GLU A 31 0.69 -16.56 22.55
N ASP A 32 -0.27 -16.60 21.63
CA ASP A 32 -1.16 -17.74 21.46
C ASP A 32 -0.39 -19.01 21.08
N LEU A 33 0.60 -18.91 20.19
CA LEU A 33 1.46 -20.04 19.85
C LEU A 33 2.20 -20.57 21.08
N THR A 34 2.80 -19.68 21.89
CA THR A 34 3.55 -20.08 23.09
C THR A 34 2.64 -20.70 24.14
N ARG A 35 1.42 -20.17 24.33
CA ARG A 35 0.39 -20.76 25.20
C ARG A 35 -0.01 -22.16 24.73
N ILE A 36 -0.29 -22.34 23.43
CA ILE A 36 -0.65 -23.65 22.86
C ILE A 36 0.50 -24.64 23.01
N LEU A 37 1.74 -24.21 22.76
CA LEU A 37 2.93 -25.07 22.91
C LEU A 37 3.14 -25.50 24.36
N ALA A 38 2.88 -24.59 25.31
CA ALA A 38 3.00 -24.86 26.75
C ALA A 38 1.92 -25.82 27.27
N TYR A 39 0.68 -25.71 26.77
CA TYR A 39 -0.44 -26.55 27.20
C TYR A 39 -0.59 -27.88 26.42
N GLN A 40 -0.16 -27.92 25.17
CA GLN A 40 -0.47 -29.02 24.25
C GLN A 40 0.79 -29.50 23.53
N SER A 41 1.49 -30.47 24.13
CA SER A 41 2.84 -30.88 23.70
C SER A 41 2.92 -31.68 22.39
N ARG A 42 1.80 -31.92 21.67
CA ARG A 42 1.81 -32.88 20.56
C ARG A 42 1.19 -32.43 19.25
N ASN A 43 0.22 -31.52 19.25
CA ASN A 43 -0.46 -31.09 18.03
C ASN A 43 -0.47 -29.57 17.93
N VAL A 44 0.60 -29.00 17.37
CA VAL A 44 0.56 -27.61 16.92
C VAL A 44 -0.37 -27.56 15.71
N PRO A 45 -1.43 -26.73 15.73
CA PRO A 45 -2.31 -26.62 14.57
C PRO A 45 -1.52 -26.03 13.40
N SER A 46 -1.32 -26.81 12.33
CA SER A 46 -0.60 -26.37 11.12
C SER A 46 -1.15 -25.08 10.53
N VAL A 47 -2.45 -24.83 10.73
CA VAL A 47 -3.14 -23.58 10.34
C VAL A 47 -2.51 -22.35 10.98
N LEU A 48 -2.11 -22.44 12.25
CA LEU A 48 -1.54 -21.31 12.99
C LEU A 48 -0.12 -20.99 12.48
N ILE A 49 0.67 -22.01 12.16
CA ILE A 49 1.99 -21.84 11.54
C ILE A 49 1.86 -21.14 10.17
N ILE A 50 0.90 -21.57 9.35
CA ILE A 50 0.61 -20.94 8.05
C ILE A 50 0.21 -19.47 8.23
N PHE A 51 -0.63 -19.18 9.22
CA PHE A 51 -1.05 -17.81 9.55
C PHE A 51 0.13 -16.92 9.94
N ILE A 52 1.03 -17.42 10.80
CA ILE A 52 2.25 -16.69 11.18
C ILE A 52 3.11 -16.39 9.96
N CYS A 53 3.33 -17.37 9.08
CA CYS A 53 4.08 -17.17 7.85
C CYS A 53 3.46 -16.09 6.96
N LEU A 54 2.14 -16.06 6.81
CA LEU A 54 1.42 -15.03 6.05
C LEU A 54 1.57 -13.64 6.67
N VAL A 55 1.49 -13.53 7.99
CA VAL A 55 1.68 -12.25 8.70
C VAL A 55 3.12 -11.74 8.54
N MET A 56 4.11 -12.63 8.64
CA MET A 56 5.52 -12.26 8.42
C MET A 56 5.76 -11.75 7.00
N ILE A 57 5.14 -12.38 6.00
CA ILE A 57 5.18 -11.90 4.62
C ILE A 57 4.56 -10.50 4.53
N ASP A 58 3.37 -10.27 5.08
CA ASP A 58 2.73 -8.94 5.04
C ASP A 58 3.57 -7.85 5.76
N ILE A 59 4.25 -8.18 6.86
CA ILE A 59 5.20 -7.27 7.52
C ILE A 59 6.36 -6.89 6.57
N ILE A 60 6.99 -7.87 5.93
CA ILE A 60 8.11 -7.62 4.99
C ILE A 60 7.64 -6.71 3.85
N PHE A 61 6.45 -6.95 3.30
CA PHE A 61 5.90 -6.13 2.23
C PHE A 61 5.50 -4.73 2.69
N ASN A 62 5.04 -4.54 3.93
CA ASN A 62 4.82 -3.20 4.50
C ASN A 62 6.13 -2.45 4.74
N ILE A 63 7.21 -3.13 5.13
CA ILE A 63 8.53 -2.49 5.23
C ILE A 63 8.98 -2.04 3.85
N MET A 64 8.87 -2.90 2.83
CA MET A 64 9.21 -2.53 1.44
C MET A 64 8.38 -1.35 0.94
N PHE A 65 7.11 -1.26 1.34
CA PHE A 65 6.25 -0.13 1.03
C PHE A 65 6.74 1.18 1.64
N ILE A 66 7.11 1.18 2.91
CA ILE A 66 7.64 2.37 3.59
C ILE A 66 8.96 2.80 2.94
N VAL A 67 9.85 1.85 2.65
CA VAL A 67 11.12 2.12 1.96
C VAL A 67 10.87 2.67 0.56
N ALA A 68 9.92 2.13 -0.20
CA ALA A 68 9.52 2.64 -1.51
C ALA A 68 8.98 4.07 -1.43
N GLY A 69 8.20 4.37 -0.40
CA GLY A 69 7.72 5.71 -0.08
C GLY A 69 8.86 6.71 0.13
N HIS A 70 9.92 6.30 0.83
CA HIS A 70 11.09 7.14 1.07
C HIS A 70 12.00 7.30 -0.16
N MET A 71 12.23 6.25 -0.93
CA MET A 71 13.23 6.25 -2.02
C MET A 71 12.78 6.90 -3.33
N LYS A 72 11.53 7.39 -3.45
CA LYS A 72 10.97 8.00 -4.69
C LYS A 72 11.15 7.16 -5.97
N HIS A 73 11.43 5.86 -5.85
CA HIS A 73 11.74 5.00 -7.00
C HIS A 73 10.43 4.48 -7.62
N GLN A 74 10.13 4.91 -8.86
CA GLN A 74 8.84 4.61 -9.50
C GLN A 74 8.59 3.11 -9.70
N GLN A 75 9.65 2.34 -9.90
CA GLN A 75 9.57 0.89 -10.12
C GLN A 75 9.09 0.12 -8.88
N LEU A 76 9.50 0.55 -7.68
CA LEU A 76 9.09 -0.08 -6.42
C LEU A 76 7.60 0.12 -6.14
N PHE A 77 7.05 1.29 -6.50
CA PHE A 77 5.62 1.55 -6.39
C PHE A 77 4.79 0.63 -7.31
N LYS A 78 5.25 0.37 -8.54
CA LYS A 78 4.59 -0.57 -9.45
C LYS A 78 4.63 -2.00 -8.90
N MET A 79 5.76 -2.46 -8.37
CA MET A 79 5.86 -3.78 -7.76
C MET A 79 4.93 -3.92 -6.54
N TYR A 80 4.88 -2.89 -5.69
CA TYR A 80 3.97 -2.88 -4.54
C TYR A 80 2.50 -2.89 -4.96
N PHE A 81 2.13 -2.18 -6.04
CA PHE A 81 0.77 -2.21 -6.56
C PHE A 81 0.34 -3.62 -6.98
N TYR A 82 1.18 -4.33 -7.75
CA TYR A 82 0.91 -5.72 -8.13
C TYR A 82 0.82 -6.63 -6.90
N TYR A 83 1.72 -6.46 -5.94
CA TYR A 83 1.68 -7.22 -4.70
C TYR A 83 0.38 -6.99 -3.91
N SER A 84 -0.02 -5.72 -3.71
CA SER A 84 -1.25 -5.37 -3.00
C SER A 84 -2.48 -6.00 -3.67
N LEU A 85 -2.50 -6.03 -5.01
CA LEU A 85 -3.56 -6.64 -5.79
C LEU A 85 -3.59 -8.17 -5.63
N VAL A 86 -2.43 -8.82 -5.69
CA VAL A 86 -2.30 -10.27 -5.44
C VAL A 86 -2.74 -10.60 -4.02
N PHE A 87 -2.29 -9.84 -3.02
CA PHE A 87 -2.65 -10.04 -1.62
C PHE A 87 -4.16 -9.88 -1.39
N LEU A 88 -4.78 -8.86 -1.98
CA LEU A 88 -6.24 -8.69 -1.97
C LEU A 88 -6.94 -9.91 -2.59
N GLY A 89 -6.45 -10.41 -3.72
CA GLY A 89 -6.96 -11.61 -4.36
C GLY A 89 -6.84 -12.85 -3.47
N THR A 90 -5.68 -13.08 -2.86
CA THR A 90 -5.45 -14.18 -1.91
C THR A 90 -6.37 -14.06 -0.69
N PHE A 91 -6.59 -12.86 -0.17
CA PHE A 91 -7.50 -12.63 0.96
C PHE A 91 -8.94 -12.99 0.60
N VAL A 92 -9.43 -12.58 -0.58
CA VAL A 92 -10.79 -12.91 -1.05
C VAL A 92 -10.94 -14.42 -1.25
N VAL A 93 -9.97 -15.08 -1.88
CA VAL A 93 -9.99 -16.54 -2.06
C VAL A 93 -9.97 -17.26 -0.71
N GLY A 94 -9.11 -16.84 0.22
CA GLY A 94 -9.05 -17.39 1.57
C GLY A 94 -10.36 -17.23 2.33
N TYR A 95 -11.01 -16.07 2.20
CA TYR A 95 -12.32 -15.81 2.81
C TYR A 95 -13.41 -16.72 2.25
N VAL A 96 -13.44 -16.95 0.93
CA VAL A 96 -14.40 -17.87 0.29
C VAL A 96 -14.17 -19.32 0.75
N ILE A 97 -12.91 -19.77 0.84
CA ILE A 97 -12.58 -21.11 1.34
C ILE A 97 -13.05 -21.26 2.78
N LEU A 98 -12.79 -20.26 3.63
CA LEU A 98 -13.18 -20.23 5.03
C LEU A 98 -14.71 -20.28 5.19
N LEU A 99 -15.46 -19.51 4.40
CA LEU A 99 -16.92 -19.62 4.32
C LEU A 99 -17.36 -21.03 3.90
N GLY A 100 -16.72 -21.61 2.88
CA GLY A 100 -17.00 -22.97 2.43
C GLY A 100 -16.78 -24.03 3.51
N THR A 101 -15.67 -23.94 4.24
CA THR A 101 -15.40 -24.84 5.37
C THR A 101 -16.40 -24.62 6.50
N TYR A 102 -16.82 -23.38 6.78
CA TYR A 102 -17.87 -23.10 7.75
C TYR A 102 -19.20 -23.73 7.35
N PHE A 103 -19.63 -23.57 6.10
CA PHE A 103 -20.86 -24.21 5.61
C PHE A 103 -20.82 -25.73 5.74
N TYR A 104 -19.65 -26.34 5.49
CA TYR A 104 -19.48 -27.79 5.61
C TYR A 104 -19.52 -28.27 7.07
N THR A 105 -18.73 -27.63 7.94
CA THR A 105 -18.62 -28.00 9.36
C THR A 105 -19.91 -27.74 10.14
N PHE A 106 -20.65 -26.70 9.79
CA PHE A 106 -21.83 -26.24 10.54
C PHE A 106 -23.17 -26.64 9.90
N LYS A 107 -23.17 -27.59 8.96
CA LYS A 107 -24.37 -28.06 8.23
C LYS A 107 -25.54 -28.51 9.14
N GLY A 108 -25.27 -28.83 10.41
CA GLY A 108 -26.27 -29.23 11.41
C GLY A 108 -26.56 -28.22 12.54
N MET A 109 -25.93 -27.04 12.54
CA MET A 109 -26.17 -26.03 13.58
C MET A 109 -27.38 -25.14 13.27
N PRO A 110 -28.00 -24.55 14.30
CA PRO A 110 -29.14 -23.67 14.09
C PRO A 110 -28.72 -22.40 13.34
N ALA A 111 -29.57 -21.96 12.41
CA ALA A 111 -29.28 -20.86 11.49
C ALA A 111 -28.87 -19.55 12.17
N TYR A 112 -29.33 -19.29 13.40
CA TYR A 112 -28.98 -18.06 14.13
C TYR A 112 -27.51 -18.01 14.54
N MET A 113 -26.88 -19.14 14.91
CA MET A 113 -25.45 -19.18 15.26
C MET A 113 -24.58 -18.94 14.02
N PHE A 114 -24.95 -19.57 12.91
CA PHE A 114 -24.27 -19.37 11.63
C PHE A 114 -24.35 -17.90 11.17
N LEU A 115 -25.53 -17.29 11.28
CA LEU A 115 -25.74 -15.89 10.92
C LEU A 115 -24.89 -14.96 11.80
N TRP A 116 -24.89 -15.16 13.12
CA TRP A 116 -24.04 -14.40 14.04
C TRP A 116 -22.56 -14.51 13.71
N LEU A 117 -22.05 -15.72 13.50
CA LEU A 117 -20.64 -15.95 13.18
C LEU A 117 -20.25 -15.25 11.86
N THR A 118 -21.09 -15.37 10.83
CA THR A 118 -20.85 -14.76 9.51
C THR A 118 -20.86 -13.24 9.61
N LEU A 119 -21.76 -12.67 10.42
CA LEU A 119 -21.87 -11.23 10.63
C LEU A 119 -20.65 -10.69 11.38
N ASP A 120 -20.16 -11.42 12.38
CA ASP A 120 -18.92 -11.11 13.09
C ASP A 120 -17.69 -11.17 12.16
N THR A 121 -17.59 -12.23 11.33
CA THR A 121 -16.49 -12.32 10.35
C THR A 121 -16.55 -11.21 9.31
N LEU A 122 -17.75 -10.83 8.86
CA LEU A 122 -17.95 -9.73 7.92
C LEU A 122 -17.56 -8.38 8.53
N TYR A 123 -17.94 -8.15 9.79
CA TYR A 123 -17.61 -6.94 10.54
C TYR A 123 -16.10 -6.70 10.62
N ILE A 124 -15.31 -7.78 10.75
CA ILE A 124 -13.85 -7.73 10.76
C ILE A 124 -13.29 -7.61 9.33
N ALA A 125 -13.84 -8.34 8.36
CA ALA A 125 -13.30 -8.39 7.00
C ALA A 125 -13.49 -7.08 6.21
N VAL A 126 -14.65 -6.44 6.33
CA VAL A 126 -14.99 -5.20 5.59
C VAL A 126 -13.98 -4.07 5.81
N PRO A 127 -13.63 -3.68 7.06
CA PRO A 127 -12.67 -2.60 7.28
C PRO A 127 -11.28 -2.96 6.74
N ILE A 128 -10.85 -4.23 6.84
CA ILE A 128 -9.56 -4.69 6.30
C ILE A 128 -9.53 -4.49 4.78
N VAL A 129 -10.59 -4.91 4.07
CA VAL A 129 -10.70 -4.77 2.62
C VAL A 129 -10.78 -3.30 2.21
N MET A 130 -11.57 -2.49 2.92
CA MET A 130 -11.67 -1.04 2.69
C MET A 130 -10.29 -0.36 2.80
N VAL A 131 -9.53 -0.70 3.84
CA VAL A 131 -8.17 -0.19 4.04
C VAL A 131 -7.23 -0.63 2.92
N GLN A 132 -7.29 -1.90 2.51
CA GLN A 132 -6.44 -2.42 1.44
C GLN A 132 -6.76 -1.76 0.08
N ILE A 133 -8.04 -1.55 -0.21
CA ILE A 133 -8.49 -0.82 -1.41
C ILE A 133 -8.02 0.64 -1.33
N TYR A 134 -8.18 1.30 -0.19
CA TYR A 134 -7.74 2.67 0.01
C TYR A 134 -6.24 2.82 -0.26
N VAL A 135 -5.40 1.97 0.32
CA VAL A 135 -3.95 1.96 0.07
C VAL A 135 -3.64 1.74 -1.42
N THR A 136 -4.35 0.81 -2.06
CA THR A 136 -4.17 0.49 -3.49
C THR A 136 -4.53 1.69 -4.38
N LEU A 137 -5.64 2.38 -4.10
CA LEU A 137 -6.04 3.58 -4.82
C LEU A 137 -5.05 4.73 -4.60
N LEU A 138 -4.51 4.85 -3.39
CA LEU A 138 -3.52 5.88 -3.06
C LEU A 138 -2.22 5.67 -3.83
N VAL A 139 -1.71 4.43 -3.87
CA VAL A 139 -0.54 4.04 -4.68
C VAL A 139 -0.77 4.34 -6.17
N ARG A 140 -1.98 4.04 -6.68
CA ARG A 140 -2.33 4.36 -8.06
C ARG A 140 -2.32 5.87 -8.32
N SER A 141 -2.80 6.66 -7.36
CA SER A 141 -2.80 8.13 -7.48
C SER A 141 -1.39 8.72 -7.52
N GLU A 142 -0.46 8.20 -6.72
CA GLU A 142 0.95 8.62 -6.72
C GLU A 142 1.66 8.19 -8.02
N THR A 143 1.40 6.97 -8.49
CA THR A 143 1.96 6.48 -9.76
C THR A 143 1.50 7.33 -10.94
N ARG A 144 0.21 7.72 -10.98
CA ARG A 144 -0.34 8.59 -12.03
C ARG A 144 0.23 10.00 -11.99
N LYS A 145 0.48 10.55 -10.79
CA LYS A 145 1.12 11.88 -10.64
C LYS A 145 2.56 11.86 -11.16
N LEU A 146 3.30 10.78 -10.90
CA LEU A 146 4.67 10.60 -11.39
C LEU A 146 4.74 10.48 -12.92
N ASP A 147 3.77 9.78 -13.51
CA ASP A 147 3.65 9.62 -14.97
C ASP A 147 3.30 10.95 -15.67
N ASN A 148 2.50 11.80 -15.02
CA ASN A 148 2.15 13.11 -15.56
C ASN A 148 3.26 14.16 -15.35
N ASN A 149 4.07 14.02 -14.29
CA ASN A 149 5.20 14.92 -14.01
C ASN A 149 6.45 14.68 -14.85
N SER A 150 6.56 13.56 -15.57
CA SER A 150 7.62 13.38 -16.57
C SER A 150 7.41 14.25 -17.83
N ASN A 151 6.22 14.85 -17.99
CA ASN A 151 5.88 15.74 -19.09
C ASN A 151 5.86 17.24 -18.71
N PHE A 152 6.13 17.61 -17.46
CA PHE A 152 6.33 19.01 -17.12
C PHE A 152 7.78 19.42 -17.43
N GLN A 153 8.02 19.64 -18.72
CA GLN A 153 9.10 20.52 -19.16
C GLN A 153 8.75 21.90 -18.59
N PHE A 154 9.50 22.36 -17.59
CA PHE A 154 9.52 23.78 -17.27
C PHE A 154 10.13 24.48 -18.48
N VAL A 155 9.29 24.86 -19.44
CA VAL A 155 9.64 25.83 -20.47
C VAL A 155 9.86 27.11 -19.69
N ASN A 156 11.13 27.36 -19.36
CA ASN A 156 11.56 28.61 -18.79
C ASN A 156 11.44 29.67 -19.87
N THR A 157 10.23 30.20 -20.08
CA THR A 157 9.97 31.31 -21.00
C THR A 157 10.73 32.58 -20.59
N ALA A 158 11.32 32.63 -19.38
CA ALA A 158 12.19 33.72 -18.95
C ALA A 158 13.67 33.54 -19.34
N ALA A 159 14.08 32.37 -19.87
CA ALA A 159 15.45 32.15 -20.38
C ALA A 159 15.58 32.25 -21.91
N GLU A 160 14.48 32.39 -22.65
CA GLU A 160 14.51 32.83 -24.06
C GLU A 160 14.47 34.35 -24.16
N ALA A 161 15.37 35.03 -23.42
CA ALA A 161 15.79 36.37 -23.82
C ALA A 161 16.87 36.17 -24.89
N THR A 162 16.43 35.95 -26.13
CA THR A 162 17.29 35.96 -27.31
C THR A 162 17.87 37.37 -27.44
N CYS A 163 19.02 37.60 -26.82
CA CYS A 163 19.79 38.82 -27.00
C CYS A 163 20.50 38.71 -28.35
N SER A 164 19.77 39.02 -29.43
CA SER A 164 20.39 39.26 -30.73
C SER A 164 21.03 40.64 -30.69
N MET A 165 22.32 40.68 -30.39
CA MET A 165 23.13 41.86 -30.63
C MET A 165 23.41 41.92 -32.14
N ASP A 166 22.72 42.81 -32.84
CA ASP A 166 22.96 43.09 -34.25
C ASP A 166 24.26 43.88 -34.38
N LEU A 167 25.31 43.23 -34.88
CA LEU A 167 26.66 43.79 -35.04
C LEU A 167 26.81 44.68 -36.29
N ASN A 168 25.75 44.86 -37.08
CA ASN A 168 25.82 45.62 -38.33
C ASN A 168 25.79 47.15 -38.17
N ASN A 169 25.74 47.69 -36.95
CA ASN A 169 25.71 49.13 -36.70
C ASN A 169 27.03 49.73 -36.18
N ILE A 170 28.15 49.00 -36.20
CA ILE A 170 29.45 49.52 -35.70
C ILE A 170 30.38 50.03 -36.82
N GLU A 171 30.12 49.75 -38.10
CA GLU A 171 31.06 50.12 -39.19
C GLU A 171 30.78 51.45 -39.92
N THR A 172 29.92 52.35 -39.44
CA THR A 172 29.60 53.61 -40.17
C THR A 172 29.67 54.90 -39.36
N SER A 173 30.62 55.02 -38.43
CA SER A 173 30.92 56.33 -37.82
C SER A 173 32.40 56.61 -37.55
N GLU A 174 33.30 56.09 -38.38
CA GLU A 174 34.70 56.53 -38.44
C GLU A 174 35.11 56.91 -39.87
N GLU A 175 34.30 57.70 -40.56
CA GLU A 175 34.78 58.51 -41.69
C GLU A 175 33.98 59.82 -41.70
N THR A 176 34.67 60.94 -41.87
CA THR A 176 34.27 62.36 -41.67
C THR A 176 34.35 62.79 -40.20
N GLU A 177 35.25 63.68 -39.77
CA GLU A 177 36.02 64.74 -40.43
C GLU A 177 37.23 65.12 -39.56
#